data_AF-A0A3M7TX16-F1
#
_entry.id   AF-A0A3M7TX16-F1
#
_cell.length_a   1.000
_cell.length_b   1.000
_cell.length_c   1.000
_cell.angle_alpha   90.00
_cell.angle_beta   90.00
_cell.angle_gamma   90.00
#
_symmetry.space_group_name_H-M   'P 1'
#
loop_
_entity.id
_entity.type
_entity.pdbx_description
1 polymer ?
#
loop_
_entity_poly.entity_id
_entity_poly.type
_entity_poly.pdbx_seq_one_letter_code
_entity_poly.pdbx_strand_id
1 'polypeptide(L)'
;MTEANKALKSMADRVVNGYKAVHRKDFQEAKELLEPLKPLLHQEDKPNVTFLVHLSMAQIGTQSVEDFLATYEELQQCEPKNEEEAKLKKRVDETFEELMKSLAEQAGE
;
A
#
# COMPACT_ATOMS: atom_id res chain seq x y z
N MET A 1 -9.16 -27.52 -15.03
CA MET A 1 -8.66 -26.53 -14.04
C MET A 1 -9.41 -26.73 -12.75
N THR A 2 -8.72 -26.96 -11.65
CA THR A 2 -9.34 -27.08 -10.31
C THR A 2 -9.86 -25.72 -9.84
N GLU A 3 -10.88 -25.68 -8.97
CA GLU A 3 -11.42 -24.44 -8.40
C GLU A 3 -10.33 -23.63 -7.64
N ALA A 4 -9.36 -24.32 -7.04
CA ALA A 4 -8.18 -23.70 -6.42
C ALA A 4 -7.36 -22.84 -7.40
N ASN A 5 -7.18 -23.30 -8.65
CA ASN A 5 -6.45 -22.53 -9.67
C ASN A 5 -7.22 -21.28 -10.13
N LYS A 6 -8.56 -21.31 -10.10
CA LYS A 6 -9.39 -20.15 -10.46
C LYS A 6 -9.34 -19.08 -9.37
N ALA A 7 -9.45 -19.47 -8.11
CA ALA A 7 -9.38 -18.55 -6.97
C ALA A 7 -8.01 -17.85 -6.90
N LEU A 8 -6.92 -18.60 -7.08
CA LEU A 8 -5.57 -18.04 -7.10
C LEU A 8 -5.38 -17.04 -8.25
N LYS A 9 -5.86 -17.38 -9.45
CA LYS A 9 -5.79 -16.48 -10.60
C LYS A 9 -6.59 -15.20 -10.37
N SER A 10 -7.81 -15.31 -9.84
CA SER A 10 -8.64 -14.14 -9.55
C SER A 10 -8.00 -13.22 -8.51
N MET A 11 -7.33 -13.77 -7.50
CA MET A 11 -6.59 -12.98 -6.52
C MET A 11 -5.40 -12.27 -7.16
N ALA A 12 -4.60 -12.99 -7.96
CA ALA A 12 -3.46 -12.41 -8.66
C ALA A 12 -3.90 -11.27 -9.61
N ASP A 13 -4.98 -11.47 -10.37
CA ASP A 13 -5.55 -10.46 -11.25
C ASP A 13 -5.99 -9.22 -10.45
N ARG A 14 -6.60 -9.42 -9.27
CA ARG A 14 -7.01 -8.33 -8.38
C ARG A 14 -5.81 -7.50 -7.89
N VAL A 15 -4.71 -8.14 -7.49
CA VAL A 15 -3.48 -7.44 -7.09
C VAL A 15 -2.89 -6.64 -8.24
N VAL A 16 -2.73 -7.27 -9.41
CA VAL A 16 -2.17 -6.61 -10.61
C VAL A 16 -3.03 -5.42 -11.01
N ASN A 17 -4.36 -5.56 -10.98
CA ASN A 17 -5.27 -4.47 -11.28
C ASN A 17 -5.20 -3.36 -10.24
N GLY A 18 -5.06 -3.69 -8.95
CA GLY A 18 -4.85 -2.72 -7.88
C GLY A 18 -3.58 -1.89 -8.10
N TYR A 19 -2.45 -2.52 -8.45
CA TYR A 19 -1.21 -1.79 -8.74
C TYR A 19 -1.35 -0.88 -9.96
N LYS A 20 -2.00 -1.36 -11.02
CA LYS A 20 -2.30 -0.53 -12.19
C LYS A 20 -3.19 0.65 -11.84
N ALA A 21 -4.18 0.48 -10.95
CA ALA A 21 -5.05 1.55 -10.49
C ALA A 21 -4.25 2.63 -9.73
N VAL A 22 -3.31 2.24 -8.84
CA VAL A 22 -2.36 3.18 -8.19
C VAL A 22 -1.59 3.99 -9.24
N HIS A 23 -1.02 3.33 -10.26
CA HIS A 23 -0.28 4.02 -11.31
C HIS A 23 -1.14 5.00 -12.12
N ARG A 24 -2.42 4.68 -12.33
CA ARG A 24 -3.39 5.56 -12.99
C ARG A 24 -3.94 6.66 -12.08
N LYS A 25 -3.57 6.68 -10.80
CA LYS A 25 -4.14 7.55 -9.75
C LYS A 25 -5.63 7.30 -9.48
N ASP A 26 -6.14 6.12 -9.84
CA ASP A 26 -7.48 5.67 -9.43
C ASP A 26 -7.37 5.03 -8.04
N PHE A 27 -7.20 5.89 -7.03
CA PHE A 27 -6.87 5.44 -5.68
C PHE A 27 -8.04 4.74 -4.98
N GLN A 28 -9.28 5.10 -5.33
CA GLN A 28 -10.47 4.44 -4.81
C GLN A 28 -10.54 2.99 -5.33
N GLU A 29 -10.40 2.79 -6.66
CA GLU A 29 -10.34 1.45 -7.25
C GLU A 29 -9.17 0.65 -6.65
N ALA A 30 -7.98 1.27 -6.52
CA ALA A 30 -6.82 0.62 -5.93
C ALA A 30 -7.06 0.16 -4.49
N LYS A 31 -7.64 1.01 -3.64
CA LYS A 31 -7.93 0.68 -2.23
C LYS A 31 -8.91 -0.49 -2.15
N GLU A 32 -10.02 -0.42 -2.89
CA GLU A 32 -11.03 -1.48 -2.93
C GLU A 32 -10.45 -2.82 -3.40
N LEU A 33 -9.53 -2.81 -4.38
CA LEU A 33 -8.90 -4.02 -4.89
C LEU A 33 -7.86 -4.59 -3.91
N LEU A 34 -7.04 -3.74 -3.29
CA LEU A 34 -5.88 -4.19 -2.51
C LEU A 34 -6.20 -4.46 -1.03
N GLU A 35 -6.96 -3.60 -0.37
CA GLU A 35 -7.12 -3.62 1.08
C GLU A 35 -7.68 -4.93 1.64
N PRO A 36 -8.72 -5.55 1.03
CA PRO A 36 -9.22 -6.85 1.50
C PRO A 36 -8.21 -7.99 1.40
N LEU A 37 -7.14 -7.81 0.61
CA LEU A 37 -6.11 -8.81 0.40
C LEU A 37 -4.93 -8.67 1.39
N LYS A 38 -4.88 -7.60 2.20
CA LYS A 38 -3.79 -7.34 3.15
C LYS A 38 -3.48 -8.56 4.04
N PRO A 39 -4.45 -9.21 4.72
CA PRO A 39 -4.16 -10.35 5.60
C PRO A 39 -3.62 -11.59 4.86
N LEU A 40 -3.87 -11.68 3.56
CA LEU A 40 -3.44 -12.81 2.72
C LEU A 40 -2.06 -12.59 2.13
N LEU A 41 -1.71 -11.34 1.81
CA LEU A 41 -0.51 -10.98 1.06
C LEU A 41 0.58 -10.37 1.94
N HIS A 42 0.24 -9.98 3.16
CA HIS A 42 1.16 -9.48 4.16
C HIS A 42 0.86 -10.11 5.52
N GLN A 43 1.88 -10.68 6.13
CA GLN A 43 1.89 -11.22 7.49
C GLN A 43 3.21 -10.79 8.14
N GLU A 44 3.25 -10.70 9.47
CA GLU A 44 4.47 -10.31 10.20
C GLU A 44 5.67 -11.23 9.87
N ASP A 45 5.43 -12.54 9.71
CA ASP A 45 6.45 -13.53 9.35
C ASP A 45 6.79 -13.55 7.85
N LYS A 46 5.96 -12.90 7.02
CA LYS A 46 6.09 -12.84 5.55
C LYS A 46 5.78 -11.44 5.05
N PRO A 47 6.68 -10.47 5.31
CA PRO A 47 6.47 -9.09 4.89
C PRO A 47 6.48 -8.96 3.37
N ASN A 48 5.61 -8.09 2.87
CA ASN A 48 5.44 -7.79 1.46
C ASN A 48 5.48 -6.28 1.25
N VAL A 49 6.70 -5.76 1.19
CA VAL A 49 7.00 -4.32 1.04
C VAL A 49 6.30 -3.74 -0.18
N THR A 50 6.40 -4.41 -1.32
CA THR A 50 5.77 -3.94 -2.56
C THR A 50 4.25 -3.77 -2.39
N PHE A 51 3.58 -4.74 -1.77
CA PHE A 51 2.14 -4.66 -1.54
C PHE A 51 1.78 -3.52 -0.59
N LEU A 52 2.49 -3.41 0.54
CA LEU A 52 2.25 -2.35 1.54
C LEU A 52 2.46 -0.96 0.96
N VAL A 53 3.46 -0.76 0.10
CA VAL A 53 3.66 0.52 -0.60
C VAL A 53 2.47 0.86 -1.49
N HIS A 54 1.98 -0.07 -2.31
CA HIS A 54 0.84 0.24 -3.19
C HIS A 54 -0.45 0.48 -2.41
N LEU A 55 -0.65 -0.27 -1.31
CA LEU A 55 -1.80 -0.07 -0.42
C LEU A 55 -1.73 1.30 0.26
N SER A 56 -0.57 1.69 0.81
CA SER A 56 -0.42 2.99 1.48
C SER A 56 -0.64 4.15 0.51
N MET A 57 -0.15 4.06 -0.73
CA MET A 57 -0.40 5.06 -1.77
C MET A 57 -1.90 5.18 -2.12
N ALA A 58 -2.65 4.07 -2.13
CA ALA A 58 -4.09 4.10 -2.35
C ALA A 58 -4.85 4.72 -1.15
N GLN A 59 -4.45 4.41 0.08
CA GLN A 59 -5.05 4.96 1.29
C GLN A 59 -4.83 6.47 1.41
N ILE A 60 -3.61 6.96 1.21
CA ILE A 60 -3.35 8.41 1.26
C ILE A 60 -4.02 9.14 0.10
N GLY A 61 -4.05 8.55 -1.10
CA GLY A 61 -4.73 9.10 -2.27
C GLY A 61 -6.26 9.19 -2.10
N THR A 62 -6.84 8.42 -1.18
CA THR A 62 -8.26 8.49 -0.78
C THR A 62 -8.47 9.24 0.53
N GLN A 63 -7.46 9.97 1.02
CA GLN A 63 -7.48 10.71 2.28
C GLN A 63 -7.79 9.84 3.51
N SER A 64 -7.55 8.53 3.41
CA SER A 64 -7.71 7.59 4.52
C SER A 64 -6.45 7.64 5.40
N VAL A 65 -6.28 8.75 6.12
CA VAL A 65 -5.04 9.08 6.84
C VAL A 65 -4.73 8.05 7.92
N GLU A 66 -5.71 7.61 8.71
CA GLU A 66 -5.50 6.62 9.77
C GLU A 66 -5.03 5.27 9.20
N ASP A 67 -5.68 4.79 8.14
CA ASP A 67 -5.31 3.55 7.44
C ASP A 67 -3.89 3.63 6.85
N PHE A 68 -3.55 4.80 6.28
CA PHE A 68 -2.22 5.09 5.77
C PHE A 68 -1.17 5.04 6.87
N LEU A 69 -1.40 5.69 8.02
CA LEU A 69 -0.45 5.72 9.13
C LEU A 69 -0.20 4.32 9.70
N ALA A 70 -1.24 3.51 9.87
CA ALA A 70 -1.10 2.12 10.30
C ALA A 70 -0.27 1.29 9.30
N THR A 71 -0.56 1.43 8.00
CA THR A 71 0.19 0.73 6.94
C THR A 71 1.63 1.23 6.83
N TYR A 72 1.86 2.52 7.07
CA TYR A 72 3.19 3.11 7.11
C TYR A 72 4.03 2.55 8.25
N GLU A 73 3.45 2.45 9.46
CA GLU A 73 4.13 1.88 10.62
C GLU A 73 4.56 0.43 10.37
N GLU A 74 3.67 -0.41 9.82
CA GLU A 74 4.00 -1.78 9.41
C GLU A 74 5.11 -1.81 8.35
N LEU A 75 5.04 -0.93 7.34
CA LEU A 75 6.05 -0.81 6.30
C LEU A 75 7.43 -0.43 6.87
N GLN A 76 7.49 0.37 7.93
CA GLN A 76 8.77 0.73 8.57
C GLN A 76 9.47 -0.47 9.19
N GLN A 77 8.71 -1.43 9.72
CA GLN A 77 9.24 -2.67 10.30
C GLN A 77 9.76 -3.65 9.25
N CYS A 78 9.43 -3.44 7.98
CA CYS A 78 9.83 -4.31 6.89
C CYS A 78 11.22 -3.93 6.32
N GLU A 79 12.08 -4.93 6.14
CA GLU A 79 13.33 -4.80 5.39
C GLU A 79 13.09 -4.98 3.88
N PRO A 80 13.50 -4.02 3.03
CA PRO A 80 13.42 -4.18 1.58
C PRO A 80 14.40 -5.24 1.10
N LYS A 81 13.94 -6.12 0.20
CA LYS A 81 14.74 -7.24 -0.32
C LYS A 81 15.69 -6.85 -1.45
N ASN A 82 15.45 -5.69 -2.07
CA ASN A 82 16.23 -5.17 -3.18
C ASN A 82 16.14 -3.63 -3.26
N GLU A 83 16.94 -3.04 -4.16
CA GLU A 83 16.96 -1.59 -4.36
C GLU A 83 15.63 -1.00 -4.85
N GLU A 84 14.82 -1.77 -5.56
CA GLU A 84 13.52 -1.31 -6.06
C GLU A 84 12.54 -1.13 -4.91
N GLU A 85 12.44 -2.13 -4.02
CA GLU A 85 11.64 -2.04 -2.79
C GLU A 85 12.12 -0.90 -1.89
N ALA A 86 13.44 -0.68 -1.78
CA ALA A 86 13.99 0.43 -1.00
C ALA A 86 13.57 1.79 -1.57
N LYS A 87 13.58 1.96 -2.91
CA LYS A 87 13.10 3.18 -3.58
C LYS A 87 11.60 3.38 -3.38
N LEU A 88 10.82 2.31 -3.47
CA LEU A 88 9.38 2.34 -3.24
C LEU A 88 9.06 2.74 -1.80
N LYS A 89 9.73 2.16 -0.80
CA LYS A 89 9.58 2.52 0.61
C LYS A 89 9.92 3.99 0.84
N LYS A 90 11.05 4.47 0.29
CA LYS A 90 11.45 5.88 0.38
C LYS A 90 10.38 6.85 -0.13
N ARG A 91 9.68 6.50 -1.22
CA ARG A 91 8.60 7.34 -1.74
C ARG A 91 7.44 7.47 -0.75
N VAL A 92 7.16 6.41 0.02
CA VAL A 92 6.15 6.46 1.09
C VAL A 92 6.64 7.33 2.25
N ASP A 93 7.93 7.25 2.60
CA ASP A 93 8.54 8.14 3.61
C ASP A 93 8.38 9.62 3.22
N GLU A 94 8.70 9.97 1.98
CA GLU A 94 8.53 11.33 1.46
C GLU A 94 7.06 11.78 1.53
N THR A 95 6.12 10.89 1.20
CA THR A 95 4.68 11.16 1.29
C THR A 95 4.22 11.38 2.74
N PHE A 96 4.75 10.60 3.69
CA PHE A 96 4.49 10.76 5.11
C PHE A 96 5.03 12.11 5.63
N GLU A 97 6.26 12.48 5.27
CA GLU A 97 6.84 13.77 5.66
C GLU A 97 6.01 14.96 5.16
N GLU A 98 5.53 14.91 3.91
CA GLU A 98 4.66 15.95 3.34
C GLU A 98 3.33 16.05 4.09
N LEU A 99 2.72 14.90 4.42
CA LEU A 99 1.51 14.85 5.24
C LEU A 99 1.73 15.50 6.61
N MET A 100 2.80 15.12 7.31
CA MET A 100 3.09 15.64 8.65
C MET A 100 3.38 17.15 8.65
N LYS A 101 4.07 17.66 7.62
CA LYS A 101 4.28 19.11 7.44
C LYS A 101 2.95 19.83 7.27
N SER A 102 2.07 19.32 6.42
CA SER A 102 0.75 19.90 6.16
C SER A 102 -0.11 19.95 7.44
N LEU A 103 -0.07 18.90 8.26
CA LEU A 103 -0.78 18.86 9.55
C LEU A 103 -0.20 19.84 10.58
N ALA A 104 1.12 19.97 10.64
CA ALA A 104 1.79 20.89 11.56
C ALA A 104 1.49 22.36 11.22
N GLU A 105 1.44 22.71 9.93
CA GLU A 105 1.06 24.05 9.46
C GLU A 105 -0.39 24.38 9.87
N GLN A 106 -1.32 23.43 9.74
CA GLN A 106 -2.72 23.61 10.14
C GLN A 106 -2.91 23.75 11.66
N ALA A 107 -2.04 23.13 12.47
CA ALA A 107 -2.11 23.19 13.93
C ALA A 107 -1.45 24.44 14.54
N GLY A 108 -0.64 25.16 13.74
CA GLY A 108 0.04 26.40 14.14
C GLY A 108 -0.74 27.69 13.85
N GLU A 109 -1.91 27.59 13.21
CA GLU A 109 -2.90 28.67 13.01
C GLU A 109 -4.00 28.61 14.09
#